data_AF-A0A2S9YEF2-F1
#
_entry.id   AF-A0A2S9YEF2-F1
#
_cell.length_a   1.000
_cell.length_b   1.000
_cell.length_c   1.000
_cell.angle_alpha   90.00
_cell.angle_beta   90.00
_cell.angle_gamma   90.00
#
_symmetry.space_group_name_H-M   'P 1'
#
loop_
_entity.id
_entity.type
_entity.pdbx_description
1 polymer ?
#
loop_
_entity_poly.entity_id
_entity_poly.type
_entity_poly.pdbx_seq_one_letter_code
_entity_poly.pdbx_strand_id
1 'polypeptide(L)'
;MTSARDVFLAHLTASADDERYAVVVDARHSLTRAKLEALDQVEGLDEGGLRLVMPGLYQQIIATTIQIAARVGVAVGLALEAVDELRSQVAIGSFSRPVRDQMTETGIAMKRRHSSRIARLVSEVEAQRLAWRHNHEFMSWLGFRRDDERYPAPDRRARLEAFKIVDRLLRSREAVSAMVGHPLAVALEAHDRFMLGNRWRLDPTVPEHAVEAYVWPLLGFQTEEVTNIELARYHFDALVAAGVDDATRGEKLGELLKLFVKQLANSLEHVPEGIGAGVL
;
A
#
# COMPACT_ATOMS: atom_id res chain seq x y z
N MET A 1 -26.46 -6.52 14.99
CA MET A 1 -25.89 -6.27 13.64
C MET A 1 -24.62 -7.09 13.52
N THR A 2 -24.44 -7.84 12.44
CA THR A 2 -23.19 -8.60 12.18
C THR A 2 -22.08 -7.61 11.85
N SER A 3 -20.92 -7.71 12.53
CA SER A 3 -19.81 -6.78 12.29
C SER A 3 -19.05 -7.14 10.99
N ALA A 4 -18.30 -6.18 10.42
CA ALA A 4 -17.46 -6.44 9.25
C ALA A 4 -16.42 -7.56 9.51
N ARG A 5 -15.93 -7.65 10.75
CA ARG A 5 -15.04 -8.73 11.21
C ARG A 5 -15.74 -10.09 11.12
N ASP A 6 -16.98 -10.19 11.58
CA ASP A 6 -17.70 -11.46 11.59
C ASP A 6 -18.07 -11.90 10.17
N VAL A 7 -18.44 -10.96 9.29
CA VAL A 7 -18.65 -11.25 7.86
C VAL A 7 -17.36 -11.76 7.21
N PHE A 8 -16.23 -11.08 7.44
CA PHE A 8 -14.93 -11.49 6.93
C PHE A 8 -14.53 -12.90 7.38
N LEU A 9 -14.60 -13.18 8.69
CA LEU A 9 -14.26 -14.48 9.25
C LEU A 9 -15.18 -15.57 8.73
N ALA A 10 -16.50 -15.31 8.62
CA ALA A 10 -17.45 -16.27 8.09
C ALA A 10 -17.11 -16.70 6.66
N HIS A 11 -16.72 -15.75 5.79
CA HIS A 11 -16.26 -16.06 4.43
C HIS A 11 -14.95 -16.87 4.36
N LEU A 12 -14.07 -16.76 5.38
CA LEU A 12 -12.81 -17.50 5.42
C LEU A 12 -12.95 -18.91 6.00
N THR A 13 -13.92 -19.12 6.88
CA THR A 13 -14.18 -20.40 7.55
C THR A 13 -15.29 -21.22 6.90
N ALA A 14 -16.02 -20.63 5.94
CA ALA A 14 -17.05 -21.34 5.18
C ALA A 14 -16.46 -22.55 4.45
N SER A 15 -17.16 -23.68 4.48
CA SER A 15 -16.85 -24.81 3.62
C SER A 15 -17.10 -24.46 2.15
N ALA A 16 -16.39 -25.13 1.24
CA ALA A 16 -16.55 -24.92 -0.20
C ALA A 16 -18.00 -25.12 -0.69
N ASP A 17 -18.75 -26.01 -0.02
CA ASP A 17 -20.14 -26.36 -0.38
C ASP A 17 -21.21 -25.47 0.29
N ASP A 18 -20.81 -24.43 1.03
CA ASP A 18 -21.79 -23.54 1.68
C ASP A 18 -22.38 -22.55 0.67
N GLU A 19 -23.58 -22.86 0.18
CA GLU A 19 -24.31 -22.09 -0.83
C GLU A 19 -24.51 -20.61 -0.46
N ARG A 20 -24.52 -20.28 0.84
CA ARG A 20 -24.68 -18.89 1.31
C ARG A 20 -23.52 -17.99 0.88
N TYR A 21 -22.35 -18.57 0.68
CA TYR A 21 -21.12 -17.86 0.33
C TYR A 21 -20.68 -18.13 -1.12
N ALA A 22 -21.31 -19.08 -1.83
CA ALA A 22 -20.94 -19.53 -3.17
C ALA A 22 -20.72 -18.37 -4.15
N VAL A 23 -21.65 -17.41 -4.21
CA VAL A 23 -21.55 -16.28 -5.14
C VAL A 23 -20.29 -15.42 -4.91
N VAL A 24 -19.88 -15.22 -3.66
CA VAL A 24 -18.67 -14.45 -3.35
C VAL A 24 -17.41 -15.30 -3.56
N VAL A 25 -17.47 -16.60 -3.23
CA VAL A 25 -16.38 -17.56 -3.49
C VAL A 25 -16.10 -17.65 -4.99
N ASP A 26 -17.12 -17.77 -5.83
CA ASP A 26 -16.99 -17.81 -7.29
C ASP A 26 -16.40 -16.53 -7.86
N ALA A 27 -16.85 -15.37 -7.36
CA ALA A 27 -16.29 -14.08 -7.77
C ALA A 27 -14.82 -13.95 -7.37
N ARG A 28 -14.42 -14.43 -6.18
CA ARG A 28 -13.03 -14.46 -5.73
C ARG A 28 -12.16 -15.37 -6.59
N HIS A 29 -12.61 -16.58 -6.89
CA HIS A 29 -11.91 -17.48 -7.81
C HIS A 29 -11.78 -16.88 -9.21
N SER A 30 -12.84 -16.22 -9.70
CA SER A 30 -12.84 -15.54 -10.99
C SER A 30 -11.85 -14.37 -11.02
N LEU A 31 -11.74 -13.61 -9.93
CA LEU A 31 -10.75 -12.53 -9.80
C LEU A 31 -9.32 -13.07 -9.86
N THR A 32 -9.01 -14.11 -9.09
CA THR A 32 -7.68 -14.75 -9.11
C THR A 32 -7.35 -15.28 -10.51
N ARG A 33 -8.31 -15.93 -11.17
CA ARG A 33 -8.14 -16.42 -12.54
C ARG A 33 -7.90 -15.29 -13.54
N ALA A 34 -8.67 -14.20 -13.46
CA ALA A 34 -8.49 -13.04 -14.32
C ALA A 34 -7.10 -12.41 -14.16
N LYS A 35 -6.53 -12.38 -12.94
CA LYS A 35 -5.16 -11.90 -12.72
C LYS A 35 -4.12 -12.84 -13.34
N LEU A 36 -4.30 -14.15 -13.21
CA LEU A 36 -3.43 -15.17 -13.81
C LEU A 36 -3.45 -15.10 -15.34
N GLU A 37 -4.63 -15.09 -15.94
CA GLU A 37 -4.82 -14.97 -17.39
C GLU A 37 -4.26 -13.64 -17.91
N ALA A 38 -4.44 -12.55 -17.17
CA ALA A 38 -3.86 -11.27 -17.54
C ALA A 38 -2.33 -11.27 -17.48
N LEU A 39 -1.71 -11.98 -16.53
CA LEU A 39 -0.23 -12.13 -16.48
C LEU A 39 0.29 -12.91 -17.68
N ASP A 40 -0.37 -14.00 -18.04
CA ASP A 40 -0.03 -14.83 -19.21
C ASP A 40 -0.17 -14.04 -20.52
N GLN A 41 -1.27 -13.31 -20.69
CA GLN A 41 -1.53 -12.53 -21.91
C GLN A 41 -0.57 -11.36 -22.13
N VAL A 42 -0.03 -10.77 -21.07
CA VAL A 42 0.93 -9.65 -21.19
C VAL A 42 2.37 -10.12 -21.30
N GLU A 43 2.64 -11.41 -21.10
CA GLU A 43 3.98 -11.96 -21.21
C GLU A 43 4.47 -11.88 -22.65
N GLY A 44 5.66 -11.31 -22.85
CA GLY A 44 6.29 -11.18 -24.17
C GLY A 44 5.68 -10.11 -25.10
N LEU A 45 4.65 -9.36 -24.67
CA LEU A 45 4.13 -8.24 -25.43
C LEU A 45 5.05 -7.01 -25.37
N ASP A 46 5.16 -6.31 -26.50
CA ASP A 46 5.79 -5.00 -26.56
C ASP A 46 4.85 -3.90 -26.04
N GLU A 47 5.35 -2.66 -25.94
CA GLU A 47 4.55 -1.54 -25.41
C GLU A 47 3.27 -1.27 -26.23
N GLY A 48 3.31 -1.49 -27.54
CA GLY A 48 2.15 -1.34 -28.42
C GLY A 48 1.06 -2.38 -28.12
N GLY A 49 1.46 -3.65 -27.97
CA GLY A 49 0.57 -4.75 -27.59
C GLY A 49 -0.03 -4.53 -26.20
N LEU A 50 0.79 -4.12 -25.22
CA LEU A 50 0.32 -3.83 -23.86
C LEU A 50 -0.75 -2.74 -23.83
N ARG A 51 -0.57 -1.65 -24.59
CA ARG A 51 -1.56 -0.56 -24.69
C ARG A 51 -2.90 -1.02 -25.25
N LEU A 52 -2.92 -2.06 -26.08
CA LEU A 52 -4.15 -2.59 -26.69
C LEU A 52 -4.93 -3.48 -25.72
N VAL A 53 -4.26 -4.35 -24.97
CA VAL A 53 -4.91 -5.39 -24.14
C VAL A 53 -5.10 -4.99 -22.68
N MET A 54 -4.13 -4.28 -22.09
CA MET A 54 -4.11 -4.04 -20.65
C MET A 54 -5.31 -3.23 -20.14
N PRO A 55 -5.84 -2.22 -20.87
CA PRO A 55 -7.02 -1.50 -20.39
C PRO A 55 -8.24 -2.41 -20.17
N GLY A 56 -8.45 -3.39 -21.06
CA GLY A 56 -9.56 -4.33 -20.96
C GLY A 56 -9.38 -5.32 -19.81
N LEU A 57 -8.19 -5.92 -19.72
CA LEU A 57 -7.83 -6.86 -18.66
C LEU A 57 -7.92 -6.20 -17.27
N TYR A 58 -7.41 -4.98 -17.13
CA TYR A 58 -7.48 -4.24 -15.87
C TYR A 58 -8.93 -3.87 -15.51
N GLN A 59 -9.74 -3.44 -16.49
CA GLN A 59 -11.16 -3.16 -16.27
C GLN A 59 -11.92 -4.39 -15.76
N GLN A 60 -11.62 -5.59 -16.29
CA GLN A 60 -12.23 -6.84 -15.84
C GLN A 60 -11.84 -7.18 -14.40
N ILE A 61 -10.56 -7.02 -14.04
CA ILE A 61 -10.06 -7.20 -12.66
C ILE A 61 -10.83 -6.28 -11.70
N ILE A 62 -10.85 -4.97 -11.99
CA ILE A 62 -11.51 -3.99 -11.14
C ILE A 62 -13.03 -4.22 -11.08
N ALA A 63 -13.68 -4.57 -12.19
CA ALA A 63 -15.11 -4.88 -12.20
C ALA A 63 -15.44 -6.05 -11.27
N THR A 64 -14.59 -7.09 -11.25
CA THR A 64 -14.79 -8.25 -10.38
C THR A 64 -14.56 -7.88 -8.91
N THR A 65 -13.54 -7.06 -8.59
CA THR A 65 -13.36 -6.50 -7.24
C THR A 65 -14.57 -5.69 -6.79
N ILE A 66 -15.16 -4.87 -7.67
CA ILE A 66 -16.39 -4.12 -7.38
C ILE A 66 -17.56 -5.07 -7.08
N GLN A 67 -17.71 -6.16 -7.83
CA GLN A 67 -18.75 -7.15 -7.61
C GLN A 67 -18.64 -7.87 -6.27
N ILE A 68 -17.41 -8.14 -5.80
CA ILE A 68 -17.16 -8.69 -4.47
C ILE A 68 -17.54 -7.63 -3.42
N ALA A 69 -16.98 -6.43 -3.52
CA ALA A 69 -17.23 -5.32 -2.59
C ALA A 69 -18.71 -4.93 -2.49
N ALA A 70 -19.48 -5.03 -3.57
CA ALA A 70 -20.92 -4.76 -3.57
C ALA A 70 -21.72 -5.76 -2.72
N ARG A 71 -21.20 -6.98 -2.52
CA ARG A 71 -21.87 -8.04 -1.74
C ARG A 71 -21.49 -8.04 -0.28
N VAL A 72 -20.22 -7.78 0.03
CA VAL A 72 -19.67 -7.91 1.40
C VAL A 72 -19.21 -6.59 2.03
N GLY A 73 -19.28 -5.49 1.27
CA GLY A 73 -18.70 -4.20 1.64
C GLY A 73 -17.25 -4.07 1.18
N VAL A 74 -16.81 -2.83 0.94
CA VAL A 74 -15.47 -2.52 0.39
C VAL A 74 -14.35 -3.06 1.29
N ALA A 75 -14.43 -2.81 2.61
CA ALA A 75 -13.41 -3.25 3.56
C ALA A 75 -13.22 -4.77 3.58
N VAL A 76 -14.33 -5.53 3.66
CA VAL A 76 -14.30 -7.00 3.66
C VAL A 76 -13.84 -7.53 2.31
N GLY A 77 -14.30 -6.93 1.21
CA GLY A 77 -13.90 -7.33 -0.14
C GLY A 77 -12.40 -7.22 -0.38
N LEU A 78 -11.81 -6.08 0.02
CA LEU A 78 -10.36 -5.85 -0.07
C LEU A 78 -9.57 -6.82 0.81
N ALA A 79 -10.04 -7.10 2.02
CA ALA A 79 -9.39 -8.06 2.92
C ALA A 79 -9.46 -9.50 2.39
N LEU A 80 -10.59 -9.91 1.79
CA LEU A 80 -10.73 -11.22 1.15
C LEU A 80 -9.80 -11.34 -0.06
N GLU A 81 -9.72 -10.28 -0.88
CA GLU A 81 -8.80 -10.21 -2.01
C GLU A 81 -7.34 -10.36 -1.55
N ALA A 82 -6.92 -9.63 -0.52
CA ALA A 82 -5.55 -9.75 0.02
C ALA A 82 -5.21 -11.18 0.48
N VAL A 83 -6.17 -11.89 1.09
CA VAL A 83 -5.97 -13.31 1.44
C VAL A 83 -5.83 -14.19 0.19
N ASP A 84 -6.61 -13.94 -0.85
CA ASP A 84 -6.52 -14.71 -2.10
C ASP A 84 -5.24 -14.41 -2.87
N GLU A 85 -4.78 -13.16 -2.88
CA GLU A 85 -3.48 -12.75 -3.43
C GLU A 85 -2.33 -13.48 -2.72
N LEU A 86 -2.38 -13.56 -1.39
CA LEU A 86 -1.39 -14.30 -0.60
C LEU A 86 -1.40 -15.80 -0.92
N ARG A 87 -2.58 -16.42 -1.03
CA ARG A 87 -2.73 -17.87 -1.32
C ARG A 87 -2.28 -18.23 -2.73
N SER A 88 -2.66 -17.42 -3.71
CA SER A 88 -2.33 -17.64 -5.12
C SER A 88 -0.94 -17.16 -5.50
N GLN A 89 -0.32 -16.33 -4.66
CA GLN A 89 0.91 -15.59 -4.96
C GLN A 89 0.79 -14.66 -6.18
N VAL A 90 -0.43 -14.28 -6.54
CA VAL A 90 -0.74 -13.45 -7.71
C VAL A 90 -1.47 -12.19 -7.25
N ALA A 91 -0.85 -11.05 -7.53
CA ALA A 91 -1.41 -9.74 -7.23
C ALA A 91 -1.18 -8.79 -8.42
N ILE A 92 -1.82 -7.62 -8.39
CA ILE A 92 -1.47 -6.54 -9.33
C ILE A 92 0.02 -6.17 -9.23
N GLY A 93 0.65 -6.38 -8.06
CA GLY A 93 2.09 -6.22 -7.89
C GLY A 93 2.97 -7.17 -8.72
N SER A 94 2.43 -8.32 -9.15
CA SER A 94 3.15 -9.31 -9.95
C SER A 94 3.45 -8.83 -11.37
N PHE A 95 2.70 -7.85 -11.87
CA PHE A 95 2.93 -7.25 -13.19
C PHE A 95 4.18 -6.38 -13.19
N SER A 96 4.86 -6.34 -14.34
CA SER A 96 6.04 -5.49 -14.52
C SER A 96 5.68 -4.00 -14.43
N ARG A 97 6.68 -3.16 -14.12
CA ARG A 97 6.47 -1.72 -13.99
C ARG A 97 5.79 -1.08 -15.21
N PRO A 98 6.21 -1.33 -16.48
CA PRO A 98 5.53 -0.76 -17.65
C PRO A 98 4.05 -1.12 -17.73
N VAL A 99 3.69 -2.35 -17.34
CA VAL A 99 2.30 -2.80 -17.34
C VAL A 99 1.49 -2.09 -16.26
N ARG A 100 2.05 -1.90 -15.06
CA ARG A 100 1.36 -1.17 -13.98
C ARG A 100 1.22 0.33 -14.27
N ASP A 101 2.14 0.92 -15.02
CA ASP A 101 2.02 2.31 -15.48
C ASP A 101 0.79 2.45 -16.42
N GLN A 102 0.56 1.50 -17.33
CA GLN A 102 -0.67 1.43 -18.17
C GLN A 102 -1.95 1.19 -17.34
N MET A 103 -1.89 0.33 -16.32
CA MET A 103 -3.01 0.13 -15.39
C MET A 103 -3.37 1.41 -14.64
N THR A 104 -2.37 2.22 -14.26
CA THR A 104 -2.56 3.50 -13.56
C THR A 104 -3.34 4.48 -14.43
N GLU A 105 -2.95 4.63 -15.70
CA GLU A 105 -3.68 5.47 -16.66
C GLU A 105 -5.13 5.01 -16.83
N THR A 106 -5.34 3.70 -16.94
CA THR A 106 -6.67 3.09 -17.03
C THR A 106 -7.49 3.36 -15.77
N GLY A 107 -6.90 3.20 -14.58
CA GLY A 107 -7.58 3.45 -13.30
C GLY A 107 -8.04 4.90 -13.15
N ILE A 108 -7.20 5.86 -13.55
CA ILE A 108 -7.56 7.29 -13.57
C ILE A 108 -8.76 7.52 -14.50
N ALA A 109 -8.76 6.90 -15.68
CA ALA A 109 -9.87 7.01 -16.63
C ALA A 109 -11.18 6.38 -16.11
N MET A 110 -11.09 5.24 -15.41
CA MET A 110 -12.24 4.52 -14.84
C MET A 110 -12.93 5.29 -13.71
N LYS A 111 -12.16 5.94 -12.82
CA LYS A 111 -12.68 6.76 -11.71
C LYS A 111 -13.75 7.76 -12.17
N ARG A 112 -13.55 8.37 -13.34
CA ARG A 112 -14.43 9.40 -13.91
C ARG A 112 -15.72 8.84 -14.53
N ARG A 113 -15.78 7.53 -14.84
CA ARG A 113 -16.88 6.90 -15.57
C ARG A 113 -17.92 6.23 -14.67
N HIS A 114 -17.54 5.83 -13.46
CA HIS A 114 -18.47 5.13 -12.56
C HIS A 114 -19.50 6.07 -11.92
N SER A 115 -20.78 5.66 -11.94
CA SER A 115 -21.86 6.34 -11.22
C SER A 115 -22.06 5.81 -9.79
N SER A 116 -21.72 4.54 -9.54
CA SER A 116 -21.84 3.90 -8.22
C SER A 116 -20.77 4.36 -7.23
N ARG A 117 -21.18 4.67 -6.00
CA ARG A 117 -20.27 5.04 -4.90
C ARG A 117 -19.27 3.93 -4.58
N ILE A 118 -19.72 2.67 -4.51
CA ILE A 118 -18.85 1.52 -4.25
C ILE A 118 -17.82 1.37 -5.38
N ALA A 119 -18.26 1.50 -6.63
CA ALA A 119 -17.36 1.41 -7.77
C ALA A 119 -16.27 2.49 -7.76
N ARG A 120 -16.64 3.74 -7.43
CA ARG A 120 -15.67 4.85 -7.26
C ARG A 120 -14.68 4.58 -6.14
N LEU A 121 -15.15 4.12 -4.98
CA LEU A 121 -14.30 3.81 -3.84
C LEU A 121 -13.31 2.69 -4.14
N VAL A 122 -13.78 1.57 -4.69
CA VAL A 122 -12.91 0.45 -5.09
C VAL A 122 -11.88 0.90 -6.12
N SER A 123 -12.31 1.63 -7.16
CA SER A 123 -11.39 2.13 -8.19
C SER A 123 -10.33 3.07 -7.62
N GLU A 124 -10.71 3.93 -6.67
CA GLU A 124 -9.76 4.82 -6.00
C GLU A 124 -8.79 4.04 -5.13
N VAL A 125 -9.27 3.12 -4.30
CA VAL A 125 -8.39 2.31 -3.43
C VAL A 125 -7.40 1.50 -4.27
N GLU A 126 -7.84 0.83 -5.33
CA GLU A 126 -6.92 0.06 -6.19
C GLU A 126 -5.90 0.94 -6.92
N ALA A 127 -6.29 2.15 -7.33
CA ALA A 127 -5.34 3.12 -7.89
C ALA A 127 -4.29 3.57 -6.85
N GLN A 128 -4.70 3.81 -5.61
CA GLN A 128 -3.76 4.14 -4.53
C GLN A 128 -2.86 2.95 -4.17
N ARG A 129 -3.39 1.72 -4.16
CA ARG A 129 -2.60 0.48 -3.95
C ARG A 129 -1.60 0.26 -5.07
N LEU A 130 -1.95 0.54 -6.33
CA LEU A 130 -1.00 0.58 -7.46
C LEU A 130 0.14 1.58 -7.20
N ALA A 131 -0.19 2.79 -6.73
CA ALA A 131 0.81 3.79 -6.37
C ALA A 131 1.70 3.32 -5.22
N TRP A 132 1.15 2.71 -4.17
CA TRP A 132 1.94 2.09 -3.10
C TRP A 132 2.92 1.08 -3.67
N ARG A 133 2.44 0.15 -4.51
CA ARG A 133 3.29 -0.90 -5.08
C ARG A 133 4.42 -0.31 -5.93
N HIS A 134 4.14 0.70 -6.74
CA HIS A 134 5.17 1.38 -7.54
C HIS A 134 6.23 2.05 -6.65
N ASN A 135 5.79 2.81 -5.65
CA ASN A 135 6.69 3.56 -4.78
C ASN A 135 7.49 2.64 -3.85
N HIS A 136 6.90 1.56 -3.36
CA HIS A 136 7.59 0.53 -2.56
C HIS A 136 8.61 -0.22 -3.40
N GLU A 137 8.27 -0.63 -4.63
CA GLU A 137 9.23 -1.23 -5.58
C GLU A 137 10.41 -0.31 -5.85
N PHE A 138 10.12 0.97 -6.07
CA PHE A 138 11.15 1.95 -6.36
C PHE A 138 12.03 2.26 -5.14
N MET A 139 11.44 2.30 -3.94
CA MET A 139 12.17 2.36 -2.68
C MET A 139 13.05 1.13 -2.46
N SER A 140 12.56 -0.08 -2.73
CA SER A 140 13.37 -1.31 -2.68
C SER A 140 14.53 -1.24 -3.66
N TRP A 141 14.28 -0.79 -4.89
CA TRP A 141 15.29 -0.68 -5.93
C TRP A 141 16.39 0.34 -5.56
N LEU A 142 16.01 1.53 -5.07
CA LEU A 142 16.97 2.56 -4.63
C LEU A 142 17.64 2.22 -3.30
N GLY A 143 16.95 1.53 -2.39
CA GLY A 143 17.40 1.24 -1.03
C GLY A 143 18.32 0.02 -0.92
N PHE A 144 18.10 -1.01 -1.75
CA PHE A 144 18.73 -2.32 -1.57
C PHE A 144 19.70 -2.76 -2.68
N ARG A 145 19.74 -2.08 -3.83
CA ARG A 145 20.81 -2.33 -4.81
C ARG A 145 22.08 -1.59 -4.41
N ARG A 146 22.69 -2.07 -3.32
CA ARG A 146 23.92 -1.49 -2.78
C ARG A 146 25.11 -1.62 -3.72
N ASP A 147 25.07 -2.62 -4.58
CA ASP A 147 26.17 -3.07 -5.42
C ASP A 147 26.08 -2.55 -6.87
N ASP A 148 25.05 -1.76 -7.21
CA ASP A 148 24.99 -1.12 -8.52
C ASP A 148 25.89 0.12 -8.52
N GLU A 149 27.10 0.00 -9.08
CA GLU A 149 28.11 1.08 -9.15
C GLU A 149 27.59 2.35 -9.86
N ARG A 150 26.54 2.23 -10.68
CA ARG A 150 25.88 3.39 -11.31
C ARG A 150 25.14 4.26 -10.29
N TYR A 151 24.86 3.73 -9.09
CA TYR A 151 24.02 4.32 -8.05
C TYR A 151 24.68 4.24 -6.65
N PRO A 152 25.78 4.99 -6.43
CA PRO A 152 26.52 4.95 -5.18
C PRO A 152 25.69 5.49 -4.00
N ALA A 153 26.02 5.02 -2.79
CA ALA A 153 25.27 5.32 -1.56
C ALA A 153 24.99 6.83 -1.30
N PRO A 154 25.92 7.77 -1.55
CA PRO A 154 25.69 9.20 -1.33
C PRO A 154 24.56 9.79 -2.18
N ASP A 155 24.35 9.29 -3.40
CA ASP A 155 23.34 9.81 -4.33
C ASP A 155 21.93 9.26 -4.04
N ARG A 156 21.82 8.19 -3.24
CA ARG A 156 20.54 7.50 -2.99
C ARG A 156 19.56 8.39 -2.26
N ARG A 157 19.99 9.06 -1.20
CA ARG A 157 19.15 10.00 -0.45
C ARG A 157 18.65 11.13 -1.35
N ALA A 158 19.56 11.80 -2.06
CA ALA A 158 19.23 12.89 -2.97
C ALA A 158 18.24 12.45 -4.06
N ARG A 159 18.33 11.21 -4.53
CA ARG A 159 17.37 10.62 -5.48
C ARG A 159 16.02 10.33 -4.84
N LEU A 160 15.98 9.67 -3.68
CA LEU A 160 14.73 9.42 -2.95
C LEU A 160 13.96 10.73 -2.72
N GLU A 161 14.67 11.80 -2.35
CA GLU A 161 14.15 13.17 -2.19
C GLU A 161 13.69 13.77 -3.53
N ALA A 162 14.50 13.69 -4.60
CA ALA A 162 14.14 14.21 -5.93
C ALA A 162 12.88 13.54 -6.51
N PHE A 163 12.71 12.24 -6.27
CA PHE A 163 11.53 11.49 -6.70
C PHE A 163 10.32 11.66 -5.78
N LYS A 164 10.48 12.30 -4.61
CA LYS A 164 9.44 12.56 -3.61
C LYS A 164 8.70 11.28 -3.19
N ILE A 165 9.43 10.17 -3.04
CA ILE A 165 8.81 8.86 -2.81
C ILE A 165 8.07 8.83 -1.48
N VAL A 166 8.69 9.41 -0.44
CA VAL A 166 8.08 9.56 0.88
C VAL A 166 6.76 10.30 0.77
N ASP A 167 6.76 11.52 0.23
CA ASP A 167 5.54 12.33 0.07
C ASP A 167 4.43 11.59 -0.71
N ARG A 168 4.80 10.84 -1.75
CA ARG A 168 3.83 10.08 -2.56
C ARG A 168 3.22 8.92 -1.77
N LEU A 169 4.04 8.17 -1.05
CA LEU A 169 3.57 7.08 -0.19
C LEU A 169 2.64 7.58 0.91
N LEU A 170 3.03 8.68 1.56
CA LEU A 170 2.29 9.34 2.62
C LEU A 170 0.90 9.81 2.14
N ARG A 171 0.85 10.55 1.02
CA ARG A 171 -0.43 10.98 0.41
C ARG A 171 -1.35 9.81 0.05
N SER A 172 -0.80 8.75 -0.53
CA SER A 172 -1.59 7.55 -0.84
C SER A 172 -2.08 6.86 0.44
N ARG A 173 -1.27 6.85 1.50
CA ARG A 173 -1.63 6.31 2.82
C ARG A 173 -2.77 7.08 3.47
N GLU A 174 -2.70 8.40 3.51
CA GLU A 174 -3.78 9.26 4.02
C GLU A 174 -5.07 9.05 3.22
N ALA A 175 -4.99 9.02 1.89
CA ALA A 175 -6.15 8.82 1.03
C ALA A 175 -6.86 7.50 1.32
N VAL A 176 -6.12 6.39 1.46
CA VAL A 176 -6.72 5.09 1.76
C VAL A 176 -7.21 5.02 3.21
N SER A 177 -6.48 5.58 4.17
CA SER A 177 -6.90 5.64 5.58
C SER A 177 -8.24 6.37 5.73
N ALA A 178 -8.45 7.47 4.99
CA ALA A 178 -9.71 8.19 4.96
C ALA A 178 -10.87 7.38 4.34
N MET A 179 -10.59 6.44 3.43
CA MET A 179 -11.60 5.63 2.75
C MET A 179 -12.01 4.37 3.51
N VAL A 180 -11.05 3.69 4.15
CA VAL A 180 -11.27 2.35 4.74
C VAL A 180 -10.91 2.25 6.23
N GLY A 181 -10.45 3.35 6.83
CA GLY A 181 -9.95 3.39 8.19
C GLY A 181 -8.46 3.05 8.30
N HIS A 182 -7.78 3.69 9.25
CA HIS A 182 -6.34 3.59 9.42
C HIS A 182 -5.82 2.14 9.63
N PRO A 183 -6.41 1.30 10.51
CA PRO A 183 -5.89 -0.05 10.73
C PRO A 183 -5.92 -0.94 9.48
N LEU A 184 -7.00 -0.84 8.68
CA LEU A 184 -7.13 -1.61 7.45
C LEU A 184 -6.20 -1.09 6.35
N ALA A 185 -6.03 0.23 6.22
CA ALA A 185 -5.09 0.83 5.27
C ALA A 185 -3.65 0.35 5.53
N VAL A 186 -3.21 0.35 6.80
CA VAL A 186 -1.89 -0.15 7.21
C VAL A 186 -1.74 -1.64 6.88
N ALA A 187 -2.75 -2.47 7.16
CA ALA A 187 -2.73 -3.90 6.86
C ALA A 187 -2.64 -4.19 5.35
N LEU A 188 -3.38 -3.43 4.53
CA LEU A 188 -3.36 -3.57 3.07
C LEU A 188 -2.03 -3.11 2.46
N GLU A 189 -1.47 -1.98 2.91
CA GLU A 189 -0.17 -1.51 2.45
C GLU A 189 0.94 -2.51 2.80
N ALA A 190 0.89 -3.05 4.02
CA ALA A 190 1.80 -4.10 4.45
C ALA A 190 1.71 -5.38 3.61
N HIS A 191 0.48 -5.81 3.32
CA HIS A 191 0.24 -6.92 2.41
C HIS A 191 0.85 -6.64 1.03
N ASP A 192 0.61 -5.46 0.45
CA ASP A 192 1.15 -5.11 -0.87
C ASP A 192 2.68 -5.09 -0.88
N ARG A 193 3.31 -4.64 0.22
CA ARG A 193 4.78 -4.71 0.42
C ARG A 193 5.27 -6.15 0.56
N PHE A 194 4.56 -6.99 1.29
CA PHE A 194 4.88 -8.41 1.43
C PHE A 194 4.83 -9.12 0.07
N MET A 195 3.78 -8.87 -0.71
CA MET A 195 3.62 -9.41 -2.06
C MET A 195 4.73 -8.95 -3.01
N LEU A 196 5.19 -7.69 -2.90
CA LEU A 196 6.37 -7.23 -3.63
C LEU A 196 7.66 -7.92 -3.19
N GLY A 197 7.85 -8.11 -1.88
CA GLY A 197 9.01 -8.82 -1.33
C GLY A 197 9.16 -10.25 -1.89
N ASN A 198 8.05 -10.93 -2.17
CA ASN A 198 8.07 -12.25 -2.81
C ASN A 198 8.71 -12.26 -4.22
N ARG A 199 8.77 -11.11 -4.90
CA ARG A 199 9.42 -10.94 -6.21
C ARG A 199 10.94 -10.76 -6.11
N TRP A 200 11.44 -10.19 -5.02
CA TRP A 200 12.87 -10.09 -4.73
C TRP A 200 13.19 -10.92 -3.51
N ARG A 201 13.16 -12.24 -3.67
CA ARG A 201 13.60 -13.14 -2.62
C ARG A 201 15.05 -12.83 -2.30
N LEU A 202 15.26 -12.31 -1.10
CA LEU A 202 16.56 -12.08 -0.53
C LEU A 202 17.27 -13.43 -0.37
N ASP A 203 18.45 -13.57 -0.99
CA ASP A 203 19.27 -14.78 -0.86
C ASP A 203 19.72 -14.90 0.61
N PRO A 204 19.32 -15.97 1.33
CA PRO A 204 19.65 -16.13 2.74
C PRO A 204 21.14 -16.39 2.99
N THR A 205 21.92 -16.67 1.94
CA THR A 205 23.36 -16.91 2.04
C THR A 205 24.21 -15.64 1.94
N VAL A 206 23.60 -14.51 1.58
CA VAL A 206 24.24 -13.19 1.53
C VAL A 206 24.02 -12.46 2.86
N PRO A 207 25.06 -12.20 3.67
CA PRO A 207 24.91 -11.59 5.00
C PRO A 207 24.23 -10.21 4.99
N GLU A 208 24.44 -9.41 3.94
CA GLU A 208 23.84 -8.09 3.75
C GLU A 208 22.32 -8.18 3.64
N HIS A 209 21.81 -9.23 2.99
CA HIS A 209 20.38 -9.50 2.87
C HIS A 209 19.73 -9.86 4.23
N ALA A 210 20.48 -10.41 5.19
CA ALA A 210 19.94 -10.74 6.51
C ALA A 210 19.54 -9.48 7.30
N VAL A 211 20.31 -8.39 7.15
CA VAL A 211 19.97 -7.09 7.73
C VAL A 211 18.73 -6.50 7.05
N GLU A 212 18.63 -6.64 5.73
CA GLU A 212 17.48 -6.15 4.96
C GLU A 212 16.20 -6.91 5.34
N ALA A 213 16.27 -8.23 5.49
CA ALA A 213 15.16 -9.06 5.96
C ALA A 213 14.68 -8.65 7.38
N TYR A 214 15.58 -8.13 8.23
CA TYR A 214 15.27 -7.70 9.59
C TYR A 214 14.73 -6.26 9.66
N VAL A 215 15.24 -5.36 8.84
CA VAL A 215 14.85 -3.94 8.83
C VAL A 215 13.57 -3.70 8.02
N TRP A 216 13.31 -4.50 6.99
CA TRP A 216 12.17 -4.32 6.10
C TRP A 216 10.80 -4.31 6.80
N PRO A 217 10.52 -5.21 7.75
CA PRO A 217 9.29 -5.15 8.55
C PRO A 217 9.22 -3.90 9.43
N LEU A 218 10.34 -3.38 9.92
CA LEU A 218 10.38 -2.23 10.82
C LEU A 218 10.08 -0.90 10.10
N LEU A 219 10.45 -0.81 8.80
CA LEU A 219 10.16 0.33 7.93
C LEU A 219 8.72 0.32 7.36
N GLY A 220 7.94 -0.73 7.65
CA GLY A 220 6.73 -1.11 6.93
C GLY A 220 5.44 -0.41 7.35
N PHE A 221 5.34 0.05 8.60
CA PHE A 221 4.02 0.20 9.26
C PHE A 221 3.84 1.51 10.05
N GLN A 222 4.81 2.41 9.97
CA GLN A 222 4.71 3.67 10.71
C GLN A 222 3.68 4.58 10.05
N THR A 223 2.87 5.27 10.86
CA THR A 223 1.90 6.24 10.32
C THR A 223 2.62 7.40 9.63
N GLU A 224 1.88 8.20 8.87
CA GLU A 224 2.46 9.42 8.30
C GLU A 224 3.05 10.32 9.40
N GLU A 225 2.30 10.48 10.48
CA GLU A 225 2.69 11.32 11.61
C GLU A 225 4.00 10.85 12.23
N VAL A 226 4.14 9.54 12.49
CA VAL A 226 5.39 8.96 13.00
C VAL A 226 6.55 9.20 12.02
N THR A 227 6.30 8.96 10.73
CA THR A 227 7.33 9.12 9.69
C THR A 227 7.81 10.56 9.59
N ASN A 228 6.88 11.53 9.61
CA ASN A 228 7.20 12.95 9.53
C ASN A 228 7.97 13.44 10.78
N ILE A 229 7.65 12.91 11.96
CA ILE A 229 8.39 13.22 13.19
C ILE A 229 9.82 12.69 13.11
N GLU A 230 10.03 11.45 12.68
CA GLU A 230 11.37 10.89 12.52
C GLU A 230 12.19 11.65 11.46
N LEU A 231 11.59 12.05 10.33
CA LEU A 231 12.25 12.89 9.34
C LEU A 231 12.65 14.27 9.89
N ALA A 232 11.72 14.93 10.61
CA ALA A 232 12.00 16.20 11.26
C ALA A 232 13.10 16.07 12.33
N ARG A 233 13.10 14.96 13.08
CA ARG A 233 14.14 14.62 14.05
C ARG A 233 15.50 14.44 13.38
N TYR A 234 15.58 13.64 12.32
CA TYR A 234 16.85 13.45 11.59
C TYR A 234 17.39 14.77 11.03
N HIS A 235 16.51 15.64 10.53
CA HIS A 235 16.92 16.97 10.09
C HIS A 235 17.42 17.83 11.25
N PHE A 236 16.71 17.82 12.37
CA PHE A 236 17.12 18.51 13.60
C PHE A 236 18.50 18.03 14.09
N ASP A 237 18.70 16.70 14.19
CA ASP A 237 19.97 16.09 14.61
C ASP A 237 21.13 16.51 13.68
N ALA A 238 20.88 16.55 12.37
CA ALA A 238 21.87 17.00 11.38
C ALA A 238 22.22 18.49 11.55
N LEU A 239 21.23 19.34 11.82
CA LEU A 239 21.46 20.77 12.07
C LEU A 239 22.25 20.99 13.37
N VAL A 240 21.91 20.25 14.43
CA VAL A 240 22.67 20.28 15.70
C VAL A 240 24.13 19.86 15.46
N ALA A 241 24.36 18.78 14.71
CA ALA A 241 25.71 18.34 14.36
C ALA A 241 26.47 19.38 13.52
N ALA A 242 25.78 20.15 12.68
CA ALA A 242 26.34 21.25 11.90
C ALA A 242 26.61 22.53 12.71
N GLY A 243 26.26 22.57 14.01
CA GLY A 243 26.56 23.69 14.89
C GLY A 243 25.69 24.92 14.67
N VAL A 244 24.42 24.75 14.27
CA VAL A 244 23.48 25.89 14.11
C VAL A 244 23.26 26.63 15.43
N ASP A 245 22.91 27.92 15.31
CA ASP A 245 22.62 28.79 16.44
C ASP A 245 21.37 28.36 17.23
N ASP A 246 21.26 28.87 18.46
CA ASP A 246 20.20 28.48 19.39
C ASP A 246 18.81 28.94 18.94
N ALA A 247 18.70 30.02 18.15
CA ALA A 247 17.41 30.49 17.64
C ALA A 247 16.88 29.52 16.57
N THR A 248 17.73 29.14 15.61
CA THR A 248 17.44 28.13 14.59
C THR A 248 17.12 26.78 15.23
N ARG A 249 17.88 26.37 16.26
CA ARG A 249 17.61 25.15 17.02
C ARG A 249 16.24 25.20 17.70
N GLY A 250 15.92 26.31 18.36
CA GLY A 250 14.63 26.52 19.03
C GLY A 250 13.44 26.48 18.07
N GLU A 251 13.56 27.09 16.89
CA GLU A 251 12.54 27.04 15.84
C GLU A 251 12.26 25.61 15.38
N LYS A 252 13.32 24.85 15.04
CA LYS A 252 13.17 23.47 14.56
C LYS A 252 12.66 22.50 15.62
N LEU A 253 13.05 22.70 16.88
CA LEU A 253 12.43 21.97 17.98
C LEU A 253 10.92 22.29 18.11
N GLY A 254 10.54 23.56 17.92
CA GLY A 254 9.14 23.99 17.89
C GLY A 254 8.33 23.35 16.76
N GLU A 255 8.91 23.17 15.57
CA GLU A 255 8.28 22.43 14.46
C GLU A 255 8.07 20.95 14.82
N LEU A 256 9.08 20.30 15.39
CA LEU A 256 9.00 18.91 15.82
C LEU A 256 7.93 18.71 16.90
N LEU A 257 7.85 19.61 17.88
CA LEU A 257 6.81 19.59 18.92
C LEU A 257 5.39 19.70 18.31
N LYS A 258 5.18 20.54 17.30
CA LYS A 258 3.88 20.65 16.61
C LYS A 258 3.48 19.34 15.94
N LEU A 259 4.42 18.67 15.26
CA LEU A 259 4.19 17.36 14.64
C LEU A 259 3.84 16.31 15.71
N PHE A 260 4.58 16.29 16.81
CA PHE A 260 4.35 15.36 17.92
C PHE A 260 2.99 15.56 18.59
N VAL A 261 2.60 16.82 18.87
CA VAL A 261 1.27 17.15 19.42
C VAL A 261 0.16 16.70 18.45
N LYS A 262 0.32 16.93 17.15
CA LYS A 262 -0.64 16.47 16.14
C LYS A 262 -0.79 14.94 16.15
N GLN A 263 0.33 14.21 16.18
CA GLN A 263 0.30 12.74 16.26
C GLN A 263 -0.46 12.27 17.50
N LEU A 264 -0.14 12.83 18.67
CA LEU A 264 -0.79 12.45 19.92
C LEU A 264 -2.28 12.77 19.89
N ALA A 265 -2.67 13.95 19.40
CA ALA A 265 -4.07 14.33 19.25
C ALA A 265 -4.84 13.34 18.36
N ASN A 266 -4.30 13.00 17.19
CA ASN A 266 -4.90 12.00 16.29
C ASN A 266 -5.01 10.63 16.96
N SER A 267 -3.99 10.24 17.73
CA SER A 267 -3.97 8.94 18.43
C SER A 267 -5.07 8.86 19.51
N LEU A 268 -5.41 9.99 20.13
CA LEU A 268 -6.47 10.05 21.13
C LEU A 268 -7.87 9.75 20.56
N GLU A 269 -8.09 9.89 19.25
CA GLU A 269 -9.36 9.54 18.57
C GLU A 269 -9.64 8.03 18.54
N HIS A 270 -8.63 7.21 18.82
CA HIS A 270 -8.70 5.75 18.77
C HIS A 270 -8.60 5.09 20.15
N VAL A 271 -8.67 5.89 21.21
CA VAL A 271 -8.65 5.39 22.59
C VAL A 271 -9.91 4.54 22.85
N PRO A 272 -9.78 3.35 23.47
CA PRO A 272 -10.92 2.51 23.80
C PRO A 272 -11.98 3.24 24.65
N GLU A 273 -13.24 2.89 24.44
CA GLU A 273 -14.36 3.39 25.26
C GLU A 273 -14.10 3.10 26.74
N GLY A 274 -14.39 4.09 27.61
CA GLY A 274 -14.17 4.00 29.06
C GLY A 274 -12.77 4.38 29.54
N ILE A 275 -11.82 4.63 28.63
CA ILE A 275 -10.48 5.19 28.94
C ILE A 275 -10.44 6.72 28.67
N GLY A 276 -11.40 7.23 27.90
CA GLY A 276 -11.47 8.64 27.49
C GLY A 276 -11.79 9.60 28.63
N ALA A 277 -10.91 10.61 28.78
CA ALA A 277 -10.97 11.84 29.58
C ALA A 277 -11.63 11.76 30.97
N GLY A 278 -10.85 12.03 32.02
CA GLY A 278 -11.41 12.41 33.31
C GLY A 278 -12.34 13.62 33.15
N VAL A 279 -13.40 13.65 33.95
CA VAL A 279 -14.32 14.80 34.03
C VAL A 279 -13.50 16.04 34.36
N LEU A 280 -13.64 17.10 33.54
CA LEU A 280 -13.08 18.42 33.83
C LEU A 280 -13.77 19.05 35.05
#